data_AF-A0A7X6VTH2-F1
#
_entry.id   AF-A0A7X6VTH2-F1
#
_cell.length_a   1.000
_cell.length_b   1.000
_cell.length_c   1.000
_cell.angle_alpha   90.00
_cell.angle_beta   90.00
_cell.angle_gamma   90.00
#
_symmetry.space_group_name_H-M   'P 1'
#
loop_
_entity.id
_entity.type
_entity.pdbx_description
1 polymer ?
#
loop_
_entity_poly.entity_id
_entity_poly.type
_entity_poly.pdbx_seq_one_letter_code
_entity_poly.pdbx_strand_id
1 'polypeptide(L)' 'LREYAEIEKDVVIIGVGSRVEVWSTGKWENYNEMASSSFEEIAENLVDLGI' A
#
# COMPACT_ATOMS: atom_id res chain seq x y z
N LEU A 1 6.38 24.73 -10.79
CA LEU A 1 6.82 24.05 -9.55
C LEU A 1 5.70 23.29 -8.83
N ARG A 2 4.49 23.87 -8.65
CA ARG A 2 3.32 23.13 -8.11
C ARG A 2 2.81 22.00 -9.01
N GLU A 3 2.82 22.18 -10.33
CA GLU A 3 2.41 21.14 -11.30
C GLU A 3 3.41 19.97 -11.41
N TYR A 4 4.69 20.19 -11.12
CA TYR A 4 5.72 19.14 -11.19
C TYR A 4 5.63 18.15 -10.03
N ALA A 5 5.00 18.56 -8.93
CA ALA A 5 4.93 17.76 -7.72
C ALA A 5 3.74 16.78 -7.73
N GLU A 6 2.81 16.87 -8.70
CA GLU A 6 1.57 16.08 -8.76
C GLU A 6 0.93 15.91 -7.37
N ILE A 7 0.97 16.95 -6.53
CA ILE A 7 0.32 16.92 -5.22
C ILE A 7 -1.16 17.13 -5.47
N GLU A 8 -1.81 16.09 -5.99
CA GLU A 8 -3.24 15.88 -5.87
C GLU A 8 -3.56 15.89 -4.38
N LYS A 9 -4.16 17.00 -3.95
CA LYS A 9 -4.84 17.39 -2.70
C LYS A 9 -4.90 16.42 -1.49
N ASP A 10 -4.90 15.10 -1.70
CA ASP A 10 -5.03 14.07 -0.70
C ASP A 10 -3.80 13.15 -0.69
N VAL A 11 -3.19 13.01 0.49
CA VAL A 11 -2.01 12.16 0.73
C VAL A 11 -2.29 11.22 1.89
N VAL A 12 -1.75 10.01 1.80
CA VAL A 12 -1.82 8.98 2.84
C VAL A 12 -0.46 8.88 3.52
N ILE A 13 -0.43 8.99 4.84
CA ILE A 13 0.79 8.90 5.65
C ILE A 13 0.72 7.63 6.48
N ILE A 14 1.78 6.82 6.41
CA ILE A 14 1.79 5.48 6.99
C ILE A 14 3.08 5.29 7.77
N GLY A 15 2.96 4.80 9.00
CA GLY A 15 4.10 4.38 9.80
C GLY A 15 4.40 2.90 9.55
N VAL A 16 5.60 2.58 9.07
CA VAL A 16 6.07 1.21 8.84
C VAL A 16 7.27 0.94 9.73
N GLY A 17 7.02 0.42 10.92
CA GLY A 17 8.05 0.14 11.92
C GLY A 17 8.82 1.40 12.32
N SER A 18 10.05 1.55 11.79
CA SER A 18 10.94 2.68 12.10
C SER A 18 10.93 3.80 11.06
N ARG A 19 10.10 3.73 10.01
CA ARG A 19 10.02 4.76 8.96
C ARG A 19 8.60 5.23 8.71
N VAL A 20 8.48 6.43 8.15
CA VAL A 20 7.21 7.00 7.69
C VAL A 20 7.24 7.09 6.18
N GLU A 21 6.18 6.62 5.55
CA GLU A 21 5.97 6.70 4.10
C GLU A 21 4.83 7.66 3.79
N VAL A 22 4.99 8.45 2.72
CA VAL A 22 3.98 9.43 2.26
C VAL A 22 3.62 9.06 0.83
N TRP A 23 2.34 8.80 0.62
CA TRP A 23 1.80 8.30 -0.63
C TRP A 23 0.73 9.24 -1.19
N SER A 24 0.60 9.27 -2.51
CA SER A 24 -0.61 9.79 -3.16
C SER A 24 -1.76 8.82 -2.86
N THR A 25 -2.95 9.33 -2.53
CA THR A 25 -4.12 8.49 -2.20
C THR A 25 -4.44 7.50 -3.31
N GLY A 26 -4.50 7.94 -4.58
CA GLY A 26 -4.81 7.04 -5.69
C GLY A 26 -3.76 5.96 -5.93
N LYS A 27 -2.47 6.26 -5.69
CA LYS A 27 -1.40 5.26 -5.76
C LYS A 27 -1.46 4.29 -4.58
N TRP A 28 -1.78 4.78 -3.40
CA TRP A 28 -1.95 3.96 -2.20
C TRP A 28 -3.11 2.98 -2.35
N GLU A 29 -4.27 3.43 -2.83
CA GLU A 29 -5.44 2.57 -3.03
C GLU A 29 -5.15 1.42 -4.00
N ASN A 30 -4.56 1.72 -5.17
CA ASN A 30 -4.15 0.69 -6.13
C ASN A 30 -3.12 -0.28 -5.55
N TYR A 31 -2.11 0.24 -4.84
CA TYR A 31 -1.10 -0.61 -4.19
C TYR A 31 -1.74 -1.50 -3.13
N ASN A 32 -2.61 -0.95 -2.29
CA ASN A 32 -3.26 -1.67 -1.21
C ASN A 32 -4.22 -2.76 -1.76
N GLU A 33 -4.90 -2.50 -2.86
CA GLU A 33 -5.77 -3.47 -3.53
C GLU A 33 -4.95 -4.64 -4.10
N MET A 34 -3.85 -4.35 -4.81
CA MET A 34 -2.92 -5.38 -5.30
C MET A 34 -2.21 -6.15 -4.17
N ALA A 35 -1.87 -5.46 -3.07
CA ALA A 35 -1.26 -6.09 -1.91
C ALA A 35 -2.26 -6.99 -1.17
N SER A 36 -3.54 -6.61 -1.13
CA SER A 36 -4.59 -7.42 -0.50
C SER A 36 -4.80 -8.74 -1.23
N SER A 37 -4.83 -8.74 -2.57
CA SER A 37 -4.93 -9.99 -3.34
C SER A 37 -3.68 -10.87 -3.18
N SER A 38 -2.49 -10.29 -3.13
CA SER A 38 -1.27 -11.04 -2.83
C SER A 38 -1.24 -11.56 -1.39
N PHE A 39 -1.82 -10.84 -0.43
CA PHE A 39 -1.91 -11.28 0.96
C PHE A 39 -2.90 -12.44 1.11
N GLU A 40 -4.03 -12.43 0.40
CA GLU A 40 -4.94 -13.58 0.33
C GLU A 40 -4.25 -14.81 -0.26
N GLU A 41 -3.50 -14.66 -1.35
CA GLU A 41 -2.70 -15.76 -1.93
C GLU A 41 -1.64 -16.28 -0.94
N ILE A 42 -0.93 -15.40 -0.25
CA ILE A 42 0.07 -15.79 0.77
C ILE A 42 -0.60 -16.47 1.96
N ALA A 43 -1.75 -15.98 2.42
CA ALA A 43 -2.52 -16.58 3.50
C ALA A 43 -3.06 -17.96 3.09
N GLU A 44 -3.53 -18.11 1.86
CA GLU A 44 -3.99 -19.39 1.30
C GLU A 44 -2.83 -20.39 1.25
N ASN A 45 -1.64 -19.98 0.76
CA ASN A 45 -0.43 -20.80 0.80
C ASN A 45 0.04 -21.13 2.23
N LEU A 46 -0.13 -20.23 3.20
CA LEU A 46 0.19 -20.48 4.61
C LEU A 46 -0.77 -21.50 5.25
N VAL A 47 -2.06 -21.44 4.90
CA VAL A 47 -3.07 -22.42 5.31
C VAL A 47 -2.79 -23.78 4.66
N ASP A 48 -2.38 -23.80 3.39
CA ASP A 48 -2.01 -25.03 2.67
C ASP A 48 -0.73 -25.69 3.22
N LEU A 49 0.16 -24.90 3.83
CA LEU A 49 1.36 -25.38 4.53
C LEU A 49 1.08 -25.98 5.93
N GLY A 50 -0.18 -26.00 6.39
CA GLY A 50 -0.61 -26.84 7.51
C GLY A 50 -0.27 -26.31 8.91
N ILE A 51 -0.48 -25.01 9.15
CA ILE A 51 -0.75 -24.45 10.49
C ILE A 51 -2.21 -23.99 10.52
#